data_AF-A0A6N4WZ37-F1
#
_entry.id   AF-A0A6N4WZ37-F1
#
_cell.length_a   1.000
_cell.length_b   1.000
_cell.length_c   1.000
_cell.angle_alpha   90.00
_cell.angle_beta   90.00
_cell.angle_gamma   90.00
#
_symmetry.space_group_name_H-M   'P 1'
#
loop_
_entity.id
_entity.type
_entity.pdbx_description
1 polymer ?
#
loop_
_entity_poly.entity_id
_entity_poly.type
_entity_poly.pdbx_seq_one_letter_code
_entity_poly.pdbx_strand_id
1 'polypeptide(L)'
;MEPEGIVGSFIAIQIIFFIGMMLFGCVALAFWIWMLIDCLQNETSEGNDKLTWMLVIVLTNWIGALIYFFVRRPERKRLLKRITE
;
A
#
# COMPACT_ATOMS: atom_id res chain seq x y z
N MET A 1 -26.30 -6.05 37.22
CA MET A 1 -25.80 -5.35 36.03
C MET A 1 -26.90 -5.48 35.01
N GLU A 2 -27.63 -4.41 34.76
CA GLU A 2 -28.76 -4.45 33.83
C GLU A 2 -28.23 -4.80 32.41
N PRO A 3 -28.88 -5.71 31.67
CA PRO A 3 -28.38 -6.23 30.39
C PRO A 3 -28.19 -5.14 29.33
N GLU A 4 -28.90 -4.01 29.42
CA GLU A 4 -28.77 -2.86 28.52
C GLU A 4 -27.37 -2.20 28.55
N GLY A 5 -26.66 -2.23 29.68
CA GLY A 5 -25.33 -1.61 29.81
C GLY A 5 -24.24 -2.39 29.08
N ILE A 6 -24.36 -3.72 29.05
CA ILE A 6 -23.41 -4.61 28.35
C ILE A 6 -23.60 -4.51 26.83
N VAL A 7 -24.86 -4.48 26.38
CA VAL A 7 -25.18 -4.37 24.94
C VAL A 7 -24.70 -3.03 24.38
N GLY A 8 -24.91 -1.92 25.07
CA GLY A 8 -24.43 -0.60 24.64
C GLY A 8 -22.91 -0.54 24.47
N SER A 9 -22.17 -1.12 25.42
CA SER A 9 -20.70 -1.18 25.38
C SER A 9 -20.18 -2.02 24.20
N PHE A 10 -20.84 -3.14 23.92
CA PHE A 10 -20.47 -4.02 22.81
C PHE A 10 -20.69 -3.34 21.44
N ILE A 11 -21.82 -2.63 21.27
CA ILE A 11 -22.10 -1.88 20.04
C ILE A 11 -21.10 -0.75 19.83
N ALA A 12 -20.74 -0.02 20.89
CA ALA A 12 -19.73 1.05 20.80
C ALA A 12 -18.37 0.52 20.31
N ILE A 13 -17.91 -0.61 20.86
CA ILE A 13 -16.65 -1.25 20.44
C ILE A 13 -16.70 -1.65 18.96
N GLN A 14 -17.81 -2.23 18.49
CA GLN A 14 -17.96 -2.59 17.08
C GLN A 14 -17.90 -1.37 16.16
N ILE A 15 -18.56 -0.27 16.52
CA ILE A 15 -18.54 0.96 15.73
C ILE A 15 -17.12 1.52 15.62
N ILE A 16 -16.40 1.60 16.75
CA ILE A 16 -15.02 2.08 16.77
C ILE A 16 -14.13 1.20 15.88
N PHE A 17 -14.28 -0.13 15.99
CA PHE A 17 -13.55 -1.07 15.15
C PHE A 17 -13.84 -0.87 13.66
N PHE A 18 -15.11 -0.73 13.28
CA PHE A 18 -15.51 -0.47 11.89
C PHE A 18 -14.94 0.83 11.34
N ILE A 19 -14.98 1.91 12.11
CA ILE A 19 -14.39 3.20 11.73
C ILE A 19 -12.88 3.05 11.54
N GLY A 20 -12.21 2.37 12.47
CA GLY A 20 -10.77 2.10 12.37
C GLY A 20 -10.39 1.32 11.12
N MET A 21 -11.14 0.26 10.80
CA MET A 21 -10.95 -0.54 9.58
C MET A 21 -11.21 0.27 8.32
N MET A 22 -12.23 1.14 8.33
CA MET A 22 -12.53 2.00 7.18
C MET A 22 -11.41 3.01 6.93
N LEU A 23 -10.92 3.67 7.99
CA LEU A 23 -9.78 4.59 7.89
C LEU A 23 -8.51 3.87 7.39
N PHE A 24 -8.23 2.69 7.92
CA PHE A 24 -7.12 1.86 7.45
C PHE A 24 -7.25 1.52 5.97
N GLY A 25 -8.44 1.12 5.53
CA GLY A 25 -8.73 0.84 4.12
C GLY A 25 -8.49 2.05 3.21
N CYS A 26 -8.91 3.24 3.63
CA CYS A 26 -8.65 4.49 2.90
C CYS A 26 -7.15 4.79 2.78
N VAL A 27 -6.39 4.64 3.86
CA VAL A 27 -4.93 4.86 3.85
C VAL A 27 -4.23 3.81 2.97
N ALA A 28 -4.62 2.54 3.07
CA ALA A 28 -4.07 1.48 2.23
C ALA A 28 -4.34 1.71 0.74
N LEU A 29 -5.54 2.19 0.38
CA LEU A 29 -5.88 2.58 -0.99
C LEU A 29 -5.07 3.77 -1.48
N ALA A 30 -4.96 4.83 -0.66
CA ALA A 30 -4.16 6.00 -1.00
C ALA A 30 -2.68 5.62 -1.21
N PHE A 31 -2.14 4.77 -0.34
CA PHE A 31 -0.78 4.24 -0.46
C PHE A 31 -0.60 3.39 -1.72
N TRP A 32 -1.56 2.52 -2.03
CA TRP A 32 -1.53 1.70 -3.24
C TRP A 32 -1.51 2.54 -4.53
N ILE A 33 -2.41 3.53 -4.63
CA ILE A 33 -2.46 4.46 -5.77
C ILE A 33 -1.15 5.24 -5.87
N TRP A 34 -0.64 5.73 -4.74
CA TRP A 34 0.62 6.46 -4.71
C TRP A 34 1.80 5.62 -5.23
N MET A 35 1.88 4.34 -4.86
CA MET A 35 2.91 3.43 -5.38
C MET A 35 2.74 3.13 -6.88
N LEU A 36 1.51 3.04 -7.37
CA LEU A 36 1.24 2.91 -8.80
C LEU A 36 1.78 4.13 -9.56
N ILE A 37 1.54 5.33 -9.04
CA ILE A 37 2.03 6.60 -9.61
C ILE A 37 3.56 6.66 -9.55
N ASP A 38 4.19 6.30 -8.42
CA ASP A 38 5.66 6.27 -8.30
C ASP A 38 6.27 5.31 -9.32
N CYS A 39 5.68 4.12 -9.49
CA CYS A 39 6.10 3.13 -10.49
C CYS A 39 5.97 3.67 -11.91
N LEU A 40 4.87 4.36 -12.23
CA LEU A 40 4.65 4.92 -13.58
C LEU A 40 5.59 6.08 -13.92
N GLN A 41 5.97 6.90 -12.93
CA GLN A 41 6.80 8.08 -13.14
C GLN A 41 8.30 7.78 -13.06
N ASN A 42 8.73 6.88 -12.17
CA ASN A 42 10.14 6.69 -11.85
C ASN A 42 10.78 5.42 -12.44
N GLU A 43 9.98 4.43 -12.84
CA GLU A 43 10.54 3.26 -13.51
C GLU A 43 10.87 3.59 -14.97
N THR A 44 12.07 3.22 -15.38
CA THR A 44 12.56 3.38 -16.74
C THR A 44 11.69 2.58 -17.70
N SER A 45 11.35 3.21 -18.84
CA SER A 45 10.67 2.53 -19.95
C SER A 45 11.62 1.61 -20.74
N GLU A 46 12.90 1.57 -20.38
CA GLU A 46 13.86 0.63 -20.93
C GLU A 46 13.62 -0.77 -20.34
N GLY A 47 13.22 -1.71 -21.20
CA GLY A 47 12.92 -3.08 -20.82
C GLY A 47 11.51 -3.28 -20.23
N ASN A 48 11.30 -4.45 -19.62
CA ASN A 48 10.00 -4.87 -19.06
C ASN A 48 9.83 -4.56 -17.57
N ASP A 49 10.77 -3.87 -16.94
CA ASP A 49 10.74 -3.60 -15.49
C ASP A 49 9.52 -2.79 -15.08
N LYS A 50 9.21 -1.72 -15.81
CA LYS A 50 8.04 -0.88 -15.56
C LYS A 50 6.73 -1.68 -15.65
N LEU A 51 6.60 -2.51 -16.67
CA LEU A 51 5.39 -3.33 -16.87
C LEU A 51 5.27 -4.44 -15.81
N THR A 52 6.39 -5.09 -15.47
CA THR A 52 6.44 -6.13 -14.45
C THR A 52 6.03 -5.58 -13.08
N TRP A 53 6.64 -4.46 -12.65
CA TRP A 53 6.31 -3.86 -11.36
C TRP A 53 4.90 -3.28 -11.32
N MET A 54 4.43 -2.68 -12.42
CA MET A 54 3.04 -2.26 -12.53
C MET A 54 2.07 -3.42 -12.35
N LEU A 55 2.31 -4.55 -13.04
CA LEU A 55 1.48 -5.75 -12.90
C LEU A 55 1.50 -6.30 -11.48
N VAL A 56 2.67 -6.35 -10.83
CA VAL A 56 2.78 -6.78 -9.43
C VAL A 56 1.93 -5.88 -8.53
N ILE A 57 2.05 -4.56 -8.63
CA ILE A 57 1.28 -3.61 -7.81
C ILE A 57 -0.22 -3.75 -8.07
N VAL A 58 -0.64 -3.84 -9.33
CA VAL A 58 -2.07 -3.92 -9.70
C VAL A 58 -2.68 -5.24 -9.26
N LEU A 59 -2.02 -6.37 -9.50
CA LEU A 59 -2.57 -7.70 -9.20
C LEU A 59 -2.57 -8.00 -7.70
N THR A 60 -1.58 -7.52 -6.96
CA THR A 60 -1.44 -7.82 -5.52
C THR A 60 -1.86 -6.67 -4.60
N ASN A 61 -2.41 -5.59 -5.16
CA ASN A 61 -2.93 -4.44 -4.44
C ASN A 61 -1.91 -3.84 -3.45
N TRP A 62 -2.34 -3.51 -2.23
CA TRP A 62 -1.52 -2.90 -1.18
C TRP A 62 -0.29 -3.75 -0.82
N ILE A 63 -0.34 -5.08 -0.98
CA ILE A 63 0.81 -5.96 -0.77
C ILE A 63 1.88 -5.70 -1.83
N GLY A 64 1.48 -5.59 -3.10
CA GLY A 64 2.40 -5.25 -4.20
C GLY A 64 3.01 -3.87 -4.05
N ALA A 65 2.21 -2.91 -3.58
CA ALA A 65 2.69 -1.57 -3.23
C ALA A 65 3.78 -1.62 -2.15
N LEU A 66 3.62 -2.46 -1.10
CA LEU A 66 4.65 -2.63 -0.07
C LEU A 66 5.92 -3.28 -0.63
N ILE A 67 5.78 -4.33 -1.44
CA ILE A 67 6.94 -5.01 -2.05
C ILE A 67 7.69 -4.03 -2.97
N TYR A 68 6.98 -3.27 -3.80
CA TYR A 68 7.57 -2.23 -4.64
C TYR A 68 8.32 -1.18 -3.80
N PHE A 69 7.71 -0.71 -2.72
CA PHE A 69 8.31 0.30 -1.85
C PHE A 69 9.60 -0.17 -1.18
N PHE A 70 9.63 -1.40 -0.66
CA PHE A 70 10.79 -1.92 0.10
C PHE A 70 11.86 -2.55 -0.78
N VAL A 71 11.51 -3.18 -1.89
CA VAL A 71 12.45 -3.93 -2.73
C VAL A 71 12.90 -3.09 -3.92
N ARG A 72 11.97 -2.57 -4.71
CA ARG A 72 12.29 -1.91 -5.98
C ARG A 72 12.87 -0.51 -5.78
N ARG A 73 12.28 0.28 -4.87
CA ARG A 73 12.71 1.67 -4.66
C ARG A 73 14.19 1.80 -4.22
N PRO A 74 14.74 0.95 -3.32
CA PRO A 74 16.17 0.98 -3.01
C PRO A 74 17.05 0.42 -4.13
N GLU A 75 16.59 -0.60 -4.85
CA GLU A 75 17.31 -1.19 -5.98
C GLU A 75 17.56 -0.15 -7.07
N ARG A 76 16.55 0.64 -7.45
CA ARG A 76 16.67 1.75 -8.41
C ARG A 76 17.81 2.71 -8.04
N LYS A 77 17.90 3.10 -6.76
CA LYS A 77 18.97 3.99 -6.27
C LYS A 77 20.36 3.35 -6.38
N ARG A 78 20.45 2.03 -6.19
CA ARG A 78 21.72 1.28 -6.34
C ARG A 78 22.13 1.17 -7.81
N LEU A 79 21.17 0.93 -8.71
CA LEU A 79 21.43 0.88 -10.15
C LEU A 79 21.91 2.24 -10.68
N LEU A 80 21.26 3.33 -10.29
CA LEU A 80 21.70 4.68 -10.68
C LEU A 80 23.12 5.00 -10.22
N LYS A 81 23.48 4.65 -8.97
CA LYS A 81 24.85 4.84 -8.47
C LYS A 81 25.90 4.10 -9.31
N ARG A 82 25.61 2.85 -9.70
CA ARG A 82 26.52 2.03 -10.52
C ARG A 82 26.76 2.58 -11.93
N ILE A 83 25.82 3.33 -12.50
CA ILE A 83 25.97 3.92 -13.83
C ILE A 83 26.84 5.19 -13.78
N THR A 84 26.91 5.84 -12.61
CA THR A 84 27.62 7.11 -12.42
C THR A 84 29.04 6.97 -11.88
N GLU A 85 29.42 5.79 -11.39
CA GLU A 85 30.79 5.44 -10.94
C GLU A 85 31.61 4.83 -12.09
#